data_AF-A0A9X7JHG9-F1
#
_entry.id   AF-A0A9X7JHG9-F1
#
_cell.length_a   1.000
_cell.length_b   1.000
_cell.length_c   1.000
_cell.angle_alpha   90.00
_cell.angle_beta   90.00
_cell.angle_gamma   90.00
#
_symmetry.space_group_name_H-M   'P 1'
#
loop_
_entity.id
_entity.type
_entity.pdbx_description
1 polymer ?
#
loop_
_entity_poly.entity_id
_entity_poly.type
_entity_poly.pdbx_seq_one_letter_code
_entity_poly.pdbx_strand_id
1 'polypeptide(L)'
;PGAAPGAAPLVDVNAEDAATAERTLAAWRELTDSAWDYGIPPDDSRSPRGAAARIVTAGALQGAAAESAGRVAAAVEQVLYAPRPRPVPGLAEDVECVRAGLHAAAGRGARLRAVLLPRSSARLLR
;
A
#
# COMPACT_ATOMS: atom_id res chain seq x y z
N PRO A 1 49.26 22.62 12.15
CA PRO A 1 48.71 21.63 11.19
C PRO A 1 48.19 20.38 11.90
N GLY A 2 46.95 19.99 11.61
CA GLY A 2 46.36 18.73 12.08
C GLY A 2 45.15 18.89 13.00
N ALA A 3 44.14 19.66 12.60
CA ALA A 3 42.81 19.52 13.18
C ALA A 3 42.29 18.12 12.84
N ALA A 4 41.96 17.31 13.86
CA ALA A 4 41.30 16.03 13.66
C ALA A 4 39.94 16.27 12.97
N PRO A 5 39.61 15.53 11.89
CA PRO A 5 38.31 15.64 11.27
C PRO A 5 37.24 15.22 12.29
N GLY A 6 36.25 16.10 12.47
CA GLY A 6 35.18 15.94 13.42
C GLY A 6 34.48 14.60 13.25
N ALA A 7 34.26 13.91 14.37
CA ALA A 7 33.29 12.85 14.46
C ALA A 7 31.95 13.42 13.99
N ALA A 8 31.51 13.04 12.79
CA ALA A 8 30.14 13.25 12.36
C ALA A 8 29.21 12.69 13.46
N PRO A 9 28.07 13.33 13.74
CA PRO A 9 27.19 12.85 14.79
C PRO A 9 26.79 11.42 14.44
N LEU A 10 27.06 10.49 15.36
CA LEU A 10 26.45 9.17 15.35
C LEU A 10 24.96 9.42 15.60
N VAL A 11 24.21 9.67 14.52
CA VAL A 11 22.76 9.58 14.59
C VAL A 11 22.45 8.20 15.17
N ASP A 12 21.57 8.14 16.18
CA ASP A 12 21.26 6.86 16.81
C ASP A 12 20.61 5.96 15.77
N VAL A 13 21.39 4.99 15.26
CA VAL A 13 20.98 4.05 14.22
C VAL A 13 19.69 3.32 14.63
N ASN A 14 19.49 3.08 15.93
CA ASN A 14 18.25 2.46 16.42
C ASN A 14 17.04 3.39 16.28
N ALA A 15 17.23 4.69 16.48
CA ALA A 15 16.17 5.68 16.30
C ALA A 15 15.81 5.85 14.82
N GLU A 16 16.80 5.78 13.91
CA GLU A 16 16.55 5.79 12.46
C GLU A 16 15.83 4.52 11.98
N ASP A 17 16.24 3.35 12.47
CA ASP A 17 15.60 2.07 12.20
C ASP A 17 14.14 2.08 12.69
N ALA A 18 13.89 2.58 13.91
CA ALA A 18 12.55 2.72 14.48
C ALA A 18 11.68 3.69 13.67
N ALA A 19 12.22 4.86 13.29
CA ALA A 19 11.50 5.82 12.47
C ALA A 19 11.19 5.26 11.06
N THR A 20 12.06 4.42 10.52
CA THR A 20 11.84 3.72 9.24
C THR A 20 10.73 2.68 9.36
N ALA A 21 10.73 1.91 10.46
CA ALA A 21 9.66 0.97 10.77
C ALA A 21 8.30 1.70 10.91
N GLU A 22 8.26 2.79 11.65
CA GLU A 22 7.04 3.58 11.88
C GLU A 22 6.46 4.13 10.57
N ARG A 23 7.29 4.78 9.74
CA ARG A 23 6.85 5.31 8.43
C ARG A 23 6.31 4.22 7.51
N THR A 24 6.97 3.07 7.49
CA THR A 24 6.56 1.93 6.65
C THR A 24 5.23 1.35 7.12
N LEU A 25 5.05 1.16 8.43
CA LEU A 25 3.81 0.65 8.99
C LEU A 25 2.66 1.66 8.86
N ALA A 26 2.96 2.96 8.91
CA ALA A 26 1.98 4.02 8.63
C ALA A 26 1.50 3.98 7.17
N ALA A 27 2.42 3.87 6.20
CA ALA A 27 2.07 3.72 4.79
C ALA A 27 1.24 2.46 4.53
N TRP A 28 1.55 1.35 5.21
CA TRP A 28 0.75 0.13 5.10
C TRP A 28 -0.67 0.30 5.62
N ARG A 29 -0.84 0.91 6.80
CA ARG A 29 -2.18 1.19 7.36
C ARG A 29 -3.01 2.05 6.40
N GLU A 30 -2.44 3.14 5.90
CA GLU A 30 -3.12 4.03 4.95
C GLU A 30 -3.54 3.28 3.67
N LEU A 31 -2.68 2.39 3.15
CA LEU A 31 -3.01 1.56 2.00
C LEU A 31 -4.19 0.62 2.29
N THR A 32 -4.15 -0.08 3.43
CA THR A 32 -5.22 -1.02 3.81
C THR A 32 -6.54 -0.31 4.12
N ASP A 33 -6.49 0.85 4.75
CA ASP A 33 -7.66 1.67 5.05
C ASP A 33 -8.28 2.22 3.76
N SER A 34 -7.45 2.74 2.84
CA SER A 34 -7.88 3.11 1.50
C SER A 34 -8.54 1.94 0.76
N ALA A 35 -7.96 0.73 0.81
CA ALA A 35 -8.59 -0.44 0.19
C ALA A 35 -9.95 -0.79 0.82
N TRP A 36 -10.09 -0.62 2.14
CA TRP A 36 -11.35 -0.82 2.84
C TRP A 36 -12.41 0.19 2.43
N ASP A 37 -12.06 1.47 2.25
CA ASP A 37 -12.97 2.51 1.74
C ASP A 37 -13.55 2.15 0.35
N TYR A 38 -12.78 1.42 -0.46
CA TYR A 38 -13.22 0.89 -1.77
C TYR A 38 -13.89 -0.49 -1.69
N GLY A 39 -14.22 -0.97 -0.49
CA GLY A 39 -14.99 -2.19 -0.25
C GLY A 39 -14.15 -3.47 -0.16
N ILE A 40 -12.85 -3.36 0.09
CA ILE A 40 -11.93 -4.50 0.24
C ILE A 40 -11.52 -4.60 1.72
N PRO A 41 -12.29 -5.30 2.58
CA PRO A 41 -12.04 -5.34 4.03
C PRO A 41 -10.71 -6.06 4.32
N PRO A 42 -9.92 -5.67 5.34
CA PRO A 42 -8.65 -6.30 5.67
C PRO A 42 -8.78 -7.81 5.97
N ASP A 43 -7.68 -8.55 5.78
CA ASP A 43 -7.58 -9.99 6.07
C ASP A 43 -6.26 -10.23 6.81
N ASP A 44 -6.33 -10.24 8.14
CA ASP A 44 -5.16 -10.31 9.04
C ASP A 44 -4.49 -11.68 9.06
N SER A 45 -5.11 -12.70 8.45
CA SER A 45 -4.51 -14.04 8.31
C SER A 45 -3.43 -14.10 7.24
N ARG A 46 -3.33 -13.07 6.39
CA ARG A 46 -2.40 -13.02 5.26
C ARG A 46 -1.10 -12.33 5.63
N SER A 47 -0.01 -12.77 5.02
CA SER A 47 1.23 -11.98 4.98
C SER A 47 0.99 -10.64 4.26
N PRO A 48 1.81 -9.60 4.48
CA PRO A 48 1.69 -8.33 3.78
C PRO A 48 1.68 -8.47 2.26
N ARG A 49 2.55 -9.32 1.67
CA ARG A 49 2.50 -9.64 0.23
C ARG A 49 1.19 -10.31 -0.18
N GLY A 50 0.67 -11.24 0.63
CA GLY A 50 -0.60 -11.90 0.36
C GLY A 50 -1.81 -10.96 0.45
N ALA A 51 -1.79 -10.01 1.38
CA ALA A 51 -2.79 -8.96 1.52
C ALA A 51 -2.74 -7.98 0.33
N ALA A 52 -1.55 -7.52 -0.07
CA ALA A 52 -1.38 -6.66 -1.23
C ALA A 52 -1.82 -7.34 -2.53
N ALA A 53 -1.47 -8.62 -2.75
CA ALA A 53 -1.95 -9.38 -3.89
C ALA A 53 -3.48 -9.45 -3.93
N ARG A 54 -4.13 -9.68 -2.77
CA ARG A 54 -5.59 -9.67 -2.68
C ARG A 54 -6.18 -8.30 -3.02
N ILE A 55 -5.58 -7.21 -2.52
CA ILE A 55 -6.01 -5.84 -2.84
C ILE A 55 -5.88 -5.57 -4.34
N VAL A 56 -4.77 -5.97 -4.96
CA VAL A 56 -4.57 -5.83 -6.42
C VAL A 56 -5.64 -6.57 -7.19
N THR A 57 -5.95 -7.82 -6.83
CA THR A 57 -6.98 -8.62 -7.49
C THR A 57 -8.38 -8.05 -7.26
N ALA A 58 -8.77 -7.80 -6.01
CA ALA A 58 -10.11 -7.33 -5.64
C ALA A 58 -10.39 -5.90 -6.12
N GLY A 59 -9.38 -5.04 -6.09
CA GLY A 59 -9.43 -3.66 -6.57
C GLY A 59 -9.21 -3.52 -8.07
N ALA A 60 -8.99 -4.63 -8.79
CA ALA A 60 -8.64 -4.64 -10.20
C ALA A 60 -7.55 -3.61 -10.53
N LEU A 61 -6.47 -3.59 -9.74
CA LEU A 61 -5.33 -2.71 -9.96
C LEU A 61 -4.45 -3.24 -11.09
N GLN A 62 -3.90 -2.34 -11.89
CA GLN A 62 -3.01 -2.67 -13.00
C GLN A 62 -1.78 -1.75 -13.01
N GLY A 63 -0.71 -2.19 -13.66
CA GLY A 63 0.50 -1.40 -13.90
C GLY A 63 1.08 -0.81 -12.61
N ALA A 64 1.38 0.49 -12.65
CA ALA A 64 2.03 1.19 -11.55
C ALA A 64 1.31 1.03 -10.19
N ALA A 65 -0.03 1.03 -10.16
CA ALA A 65 -0.77 0.86 -8.90
C ALA A 65 -0.57 -0.55 -8.30
N ALA A 66 -0.54 -1.59 -9.15
CA ALA A 66 -0.29 -2.95 -8.69
C ALA A 66 1.15 -3.14 -8.21
N GLU A 67 2.12 -2.56 -8.93
CA GLU A 67 3.53 -2.59 -8.54
C GLU A 67 3.79 -1.83 -7.24
N SER A 68 3.15 -0.67 -7.06
CA SER A 68 3.24 0.15 -5.85
C SER A 68 2.74 -0.61 -4.62
N ALA A 69 1.60 -1.31 -4.73
CA ALA A 69 1.10 -2.17 -3.65
C ALA A 69 2.13 -3.26 -3.27
N GLY A 70 2.79 -3.84 -4.28
CA GLY A 70 3.87 -4.81 -4.06
C GLY A 70 5.09 -4.22 -3.35
N ARG A 71 5.50 -2.99 -3.72
CA ARG A 71 6.62 -2.28 -3.08
C ARG A 71 6.34 -1.95 -1.61
N VAL A 72 5.15 -1.43 -1.30
CA VAL A 72 4.75 -1.17 0.09
C VAL A 72 4.75 -2.46 0.90
N ALA A 73 4.18 -3.55 0.38
CA ALA A 73 4.20 -4.84 1.07
C ALA A 73 5.61 -5.39 1.30
N ALA A 74 6.51 -5.23 0.32
CA ALA A 74 7.90 -5.65 0.46
C ALA A 74 8.64 -4.83 1.55
N ALA A 75 8.36 -3.52 1.64
CA ALA A 75 8.91 -2.67 2.71
C ALA A 75 8.42 -3.12 4.09
N VAL A 76 7.13 -3.43 4.24
CA VAL A 76 6.57 -3.95 5.49
C VAL A 76 7.24 -5.26 5.89
N GLU A 77 7.42 -6.18 4.95
CA GLU A 77 8.10 -7.44 5.27
C GLU A 77 9.56 -7.24 5.67
N GLN A 78 10.28 -6.25 5.11
CA GLN A 78 11.61 -5.91 5.62
C GLN A 78 11.53 -5.43 7.08
N VAL A 79 10.57 -4.59 7.43
CA VAL A 79 10.37 -4.16 8.81
C VAL A 79 10.02 -5.32 9.74
N LEU A 80 9.22 -6.28 9.28
CA LEU A 80 8.80 -7.41 10.10
C LEU A 80 9.89 -8.47 10.29
N TYR A 81 10.74 -8.67 9.29
CA TYR A 81 11.66 -9.83 9.26
C TYR A 81 13.14 -9.47 9.19
N ALA A 82 13.51 -8.23 8.90
CA ALA A 82 14.91 -7.81 8.86
C ALA A 82 15.33 -7.11 10.17
N PRO A 83 16.48 -7.48 10.77
CA PRO A 83 16.99 -6.82 11.99
C PRO A 83 17.29 -5.33 11.81
N ARG A 84 17.62 -4.91 10.58
CA ARG A 84 17.82 -3.51 10.20
C ARG A 84 17.05 -3.23 8.91
N PRO A 85 15.84 -2.65 8.98
CA PRO A 85 15.04 -2.36 7.80
C PRO A 85 15.68 -1.26 6.98
N ARG A 86 15.71 -1.41 5.65
CA ARG A 86 16.25 -0.37 4.77
C ARG A 86 15.18 0.68 4.50
N PRO A 87 15.50 1.99 4.56
CA PRO A 87 14.58 3.02 4.13
C PRO A 87 14.19 2.82 2.66
N VAL A 88 12.90 2.68 2.40
CA VAL A 88 12.35 2.68 1.04
C VAL A 88 11.83 4.09 0.77
N PRO A 89 12.44 4.85 -0.14
CA PRO A 89 11.91 6.15 -0.54
C PRO A 89 10.62 5.97 -1.33
N GLY A 90 9.74 6.96 -1.32
CA GLY A 90 8.57 6.97 -2.19
C GLY A 90 7.34 6.23 -1.65
N LEU A 91 7.33 5.78 -0.39
CA LEU A 91 6.20 5.00 0.15
C LEU A 91 4.88 5.78 0.16
N ALA A 92 4.91 7.10 0.36
CA ALA A 92 3.71 7.93 0.30
C ALA A 92 3.18 8.01 -1.14
N GLU A 93 4.07 8.18 -2.10
CA GLU A 93 3.77 8.21 -3.53
C GLU A 93 3.23 6.85 -4.02
N ASP A 94 3.78 5.75 -3.50
CA ASP A 94 3.29 4.40 -3.78
C ASP A 94 1.86 4.21 -3.24
N VAL A 95 1.58 4.69 -2.02
CA VAL A 95 0.22 4.67 -1.44
C VAL A 95 -0.75 5.51 -2.26
N GLU A 96 -0.38 6.72 -2.65
CA GLU A 96 -1.19 7.58 -3.52
C GLU A 96 -1.44 6.94 -4.89
N CYS A 97 -0.45 6.25 -5.46
CA CYS A 97 -0.60 5.51 -6.71
C CYS A 97 -1.63 4.38 -6.57
N VAL A 98 -1.60 3.63 -5.47
CA VAL A 98 -2.59 2.60 -5.16
C VAL A 98 -3.99 3.20 -5.01
N ARG A 99 -4.11 4.28 -4.24
CA ARG A 99 -5.37 5.01 -4.01
C ARG A 99 -5.97 5.53 -5.32
N ALA A 100 -5.15 6.12 -6.19
CA ALA A 100 -5.56 6.56 -7.53
C ALA A 100 -6.03 5.39 -8.41
N GLY A 101 -5.33 4.26 -8.34
CA GLY A 101 -5.72 3.02 -9.03
C GLY A 101 -7.07 2.48 -8.55
N LEU A 102 -7.29 2.44 -7.24
CA LEU A 102 -8.56 2.03 -6.63
C LEU A 102 -9.70 2.96 -7.05
N HIS A 103 -9.47 4.28 -7.02
CA HIS A 103 -10.45 5.27 -7.46
C HIS A 103 -10.85 5.08 -8.93
N ALA A 104 -9.85 4.94 -9.82
CA ALA A 104 -10.08 4.72 -11.25
C ALA A 104 -10.79 3.39 -11.52
N ALA A 105 -10.49 2.34 -10.74
CA ALA A 105 -11.20 1.07 -10.82
C ALA A 105 -12.63 1.16 -10.30
N ALA A 106 -12.92 1.91 -9.24
CA ALA A 106 -14.27 2.11 -8.72
C ALA A 106 -15.19 2.82 -9.73
N GLY A 107 -14.68 3.83 -10.44
CA GLY A 107 -15.37 4.48 -11.54
C GLY A 107 -15.66 3.53 -12.71
N ARG A 108 -14.73 2.61 -13.02
CA ARG A 108 -14.93 1.52 -13.99
C ARG A 108 -15.89 0.45 -13.48
N GLY A 109 -15.86 0.11 -12.20
CA GLY A 109 -16.73 -0.88 -11.56
C GLY A 109 -18.19 -0.42 -11.52
N ALA A 110 -18.44 0.86 -11.25
CA ALA A 110 -19.77 1.46 -11.39
C ALA A 110 -20.28 1.38 -12.85
N ARG A 111 -19.41 1.65 -13.83
CA ARG A 111 -19.72 1.52 -15.27
C ARG A 111 -19.91 0.07 -15.70
N LEU A 112 -19.09 -0.86 -15.22
CA LEU A 112 -19.22 -2.30 -15.46
C LEU A 112 -20.51 -2.84 -14.86
N ARG A 113 -20.89 -2.41 -13.65
CA ARG A 113 -22.21 -2.70 -13.08
C ARG A 113 -23.33 -2.13 -13.96
N ALA A 114 -23.18 -0.93 -14.50
CA ALA A 114 -24.18 -0.32 -15.39
C ALA A 114 -24.31 -1.05 -16.75
N VAL A 115 -23.22 -1.66 -17.26
CA VAL A 115 -23.19 -2.40 -18.53
C VAL A 115 -23.59 -3.87 -18.35
N LEU A 116 -23.19 -4.53 -17.26
CA LEU A 116 -23.50 -5.94 -16.97
C LEU A 116 -24.85 -6.13 -16.26
N LEU A 117 -25.34 -5.11 -15.55
CA LEU A 117 -26.71 -5.01 -15.08
C LEU A 117 -27.27 -3.62 -15.44
N PRO A 118 -27.80 -3.43 -16.65
CA PRO A 118 -28.75 -2.36 -16.85
C PRO A 118 -29.85 -2.54 -15.81
N ARG A 119 -30.01 -1.57 -14.89
CA ARG A 119 -31.09 -1.58 -13.88
C ARG A 119 -32.50 -1.60 -14.50
N SER A 120 -32.61 -1.61 -15.82
CA SER A 120 -33.82 -1.84 -16.61
C SER A 120 -34.35 -3.28 -16.53
N SER A 121 -33.52 -4.27 -16.20
CA SER A 121 -33.94 -5.70 -16.19
C SER A 121 -34.38 -6.22 -14.83
N ALA A 122 -34.21 -5.44 -13.75
CA ALA A 122 -34.62 -5.84 -12.40
C ALA A 122 -36.09 -5.51 -12.06
N ARG A 123 -36.87 -4.95 -13.01
CA ARG A 123 -38.29 -4.61 -12.82
C ARG A 123 -39.26 -5.62 -13.48
N LEU A 124 -38.81 -6.87 -13.67
CA LEU A 124 -39.65 -7.98 -14.14
C LEU A 124 -39.47 -9.29 -13.35
N LEU A 125 -38.72 -9.28 -12.25
CA LEU A 125 -38.64 -10.43 -11.32
C LEU A 125 -38.86 -9.94 -9.89
N ARG A 126 -40.16 -9.83 -9.57
CA ARG A 126 -40.84 -9.58 -8.29
C ARG A 126 -41.00 -8.14 -7.83
#